data_AF-G2ILI9-F1
#
_entry.id   AF-G2ILI9-F1
#
_cell.length_a   1.000
_cell.length_b   1.000
_cell.length_c   1.000
_cell.angle_alpha   90.00
_cell.angle_beta   90.00
_cell.angle_gamma   90.00
#
_symmetry.space_group_name_H-M   'P 1'
#
loop_
_entity.id
_entity.type
_entity.pdbx_description
1 polymer ?
#
loop_
_entity_poly.entity_id
_entity_poly.type
_entity_poly.pdbx_seq_one_letter_code
_entity_poly.pdbx_strand_id
1 'polypeptide(L)'
;MGFGSPLHWIVLVLVVVLLFGGGRISGLMGDVAKGIKSFKKGLADDEDETAASAKPAQRIEQRPVAAGEQAATRDEQKLDS
;
A
#
# COMPACT_ATOMS: atom_id res chain seq x y z
N MET A 1 -8.56 -42.07 16.86
CA MET A 1 -9.53 -41.05 16.40
C MET A 1 -9.54 -39.92 17.43
N GLY A 2 -9.24 -38.66 17.06
CA GLY A 2 -9.47 -37.51 17.96
C GLY A 2 -8.36 -36.47 18.13
N PHE A 3 -7.16 -36.62 17.55
CA PHE A 3 -6.05 -35.66 17.76
C PHE A 3 -5.97 -34.52 16.72
N GLY A 4 -6.78 -34.59 15.65
CA GLY A 4 -6.65 -33.71 14.48
C GLY A 4 -7.77 -32.70 14.29
N SER A 5 -8.54 -32.35 15.33
CA SER A 5 -9.63 -31.38 15.15
C SER A 5 -9.05 -29.99 14.84
N PRO A 6 -9.50 -29.30 13.77
CA PRO A 6 -9.11 -27.92 13.47
C PRO A 6 -9.32 -26.96 14.65
N LEU A 7 -10.23 -27.30 15.57
CA LEU A 7 -10.44 -26.56 16.82
C LEU A 7 -9.20 -26.51 17.72
N HIS A 8 -8.37 -27.56 17.76
CA HIS A 8 -7.15 -27.56 18.57
C HIS A 8 -6.14 -26.54 18.06
N TRP A 9 -5.96 -26.46 16.74
CA TRP A 9 -5.09 -25.46 16.11
C TRP A 9 -5.57 -24.04 16.36
N ILE A 10 -6.88 -23.79 16.34
CA ILE A 10 -7.47 -22.48 16.68
C ILE A 10 -7.17 -22.11 18.14
N VAL A 11 -7.34 -23.04 19.08
CA VAL A 11 -7.05 -22.80 20.50
C VAL A 11 -5.56 -22.52 20.71
N LEU A 12 -4.67 -23.24 20.04
CA LEU A 12 -3.23 -23.03 20.11
C LEU A 12 -2.84 -21.63 19.60
N VAL A 13 -3.36 -21.22 18.43
CA VAL A 13 -3.11 -19.88 17.87
C VAL A 13 -3.64 -18.80 18.81
N LEU A 14 -4.82 -18.98 19.39
CA LEU A 14 -5.38 -18.04 20.36
C LEU A 14 -4.46 -17.84 21.56
N VAL A 15 -3.94 -18.93 22.13
CA VAL A 15 -3.01 -18.89 23.28
C VAL A 15 -1.70 -18.19 22.91
N VAL A 16 -1.14 -18.48 21.73
CA VAL A 16 0.08 -17.81 21.24
C VAL A 16 -0.17 -16.30 21.06
N VAL A 17 -1.29 -15.90 20.48
CA VAL A 17 -1.64 -14.48 20.31
C VAL A 17 -1.83 -13.78 21.67
N LEU A 18 -2.39 -14.46 22.66
CA LEU A 18 -2.56 -13.92 24.01
C LEU A 18 -1.21 -13.75 24.74
N LEU A 19 -0.29 -14.71 24.60
CA LEU A 19 1.03 -14.67 25.24
C LEU A 19 1.95 -13.62 24.63
N PHE A 20 1.96 -13.51 23.30
CA PHE A 20 2.84 -12.58 22.59
C PHE A 20 2.21 -11.19 22.39
N GLY A 21 0.88 -11.09 22.49
CA GLY A 21 0.11 -9.88 22.24
C GLY A 21 0.04 -9.50 20.75
N GLY A 22 -1.03 -8.83 20.34
CA GLY A 22 -1.23 -8.41 18.94
C GLY A 22 -0.14 -7.48 18.40
N GLY A 23 0.51 -6.70 19.28
CA GLY A 23 1.54 -5.72 18.90
C GLY A 23 2.83 -6.34 18.34
N ARG A 24 3.26 -7.51 18.86
CA ARG A 24 4.47 -8.19 18.37
C ARG A 24 4.21 -8.95 17.07
N ILE A 25 3.02 -9.52 16.94
CA ILE A 25 2.62 -10.32 15.77
C ILE A 25 2.30 -9.43 14.57
N SER A 26 1.72 -8.23 14.78
CA SER A 26 1.38 -7.31 13.68
C SER A 26 2.59 -6.82 12.90
N GLY A 27 3.68 -6.45 13.59
CA GLY A 27 4.93 -6.04 12.92
C GLY A 27 5.57 -7.18 12.12
N LEU A 28 5.70 -8.36 12.74
CA LEU A 28 6.27 -9.55 12.11
C LEU A 28 5.43 -10.05 10.92
N MET A 29 4.11 -10.06 11.06
CA MET A 29 3.19 -10.43 9.98
C MET A 29 3.28 -9.44 8.81
N GLY A 30 3.53 -8.15 9.09
CA GLY A 30 3.74 -7.13 8.06
C GLY A 30 4.98 -7.39 7.20
N ASP A 31 6.12 -7.67 7.82
CA ASP A 31 7.37 -7.99 7.13
C ASP A 31 7.28 -9.32 6.36
N VAL A 32 6.66 -10.34 6.97
CA VAL A 32 6.39 -11.64 6.33
C VAL A 32 5.46 -11.47 5.12
N ALA A 33 4.37 -10.71 5.25
CA ALA A 33 3.45 -10.44 4.14
C ALA A 33 4.14 -9.68 2.99
N LYS A 34 5.06 -8.76 3.30
CA LYS A 34 5.86 -8.04 2.30
C LYS A 34 6.81 -8.98 1.58
N GLY A 35 7.50 -9.87 2.31
CA GLY A 35 8.37 -10.90 1.74
C GLY A 35 7.62 -11.85 0.81
N ILE A 36 6.48 -12.38 1.25
CA ILE A 36 5.64 -13.28 0.44
C ILE A 36 5.09 -12.56 -0.80
N LYS A 37 4.70 -11.28 -0.67
CA LYS A 37 4.20 -10.48 -1.80
C LYS A 37 5.27 -10.19 -2.83
N SER A 38 6.50 -9.87 -2.41
CA SER A 38 7.63 -9.69 -3.32
C SER A 38 8.05 -11.01 -3.97
N PHE A 39 8.01 -12.12 -3.22
CA PHE A 39 8.27 -13.45 -3.76
C PHE A 39 7.25 -13.84 -4.84
N LYS A 40 5.96 -13.64 -4.55
CA LYS A 40 4.91 -13.92 -5.54
C LYS A 40 4.95 -12.96 -6.71
N LYS A 41 5.28 -11.69 -6.50
CA LYS A 41 5.45 -10.73 -7.59
C LYS A 41 6.68 -11.06 -8.43
N GLY A 42 7.79 -11.52 -7.85
CA GLY A 42 8.95 -11.98 -8.62
C GLY A 42 8.60 -13.21 -9.47
N LEU A 43 7.93 -14.20 -8.86
CA LEU A 43 7.49 -15.41 -9.58
C LEU A 43 6.46 -15.11 -10.68
N ALA A 44 5.59 -14.12 -10.45
CA ALA A 44 4.62 -13.66 -11.45
C ALA A 44 5.27 -12.77 -12.50
N ASP A 45 6.28 -11.95 -12.18
CA ASP A 45 7.05 -11.16 -13.15
C ASP A 45 7.71 -12.10 -14.18
N ASP A 46 8.29 -13.23 -13.74
CA ASP A 46 8.83 -14.26 -14.64
C ASP A 46 7.78 -14.86 -15.60
N GLU A 47 6.49 -14.89 -15.22
CA GLU A 47 5.38 -15.33 -16.09
C GLU A 47 4.69 -14.18 -16.86
N ASP A 48 4.72 -12.95 -16.32
CA ASP A 48 4.05 -11.73 -16.82
C ASP A 48 5.01 -10.75 -17.54
N GLU A 49 6.30 -11.04 -17.69
CA GLU A 49 7.24 -10.26 -18.54
C GLU A 49 6.82 -10.28 -20.03
N THR A 50 5.85 -11.12 -20.41
CA THR A 50 5.16 -11.04 -21.72
C THR A 50 3.94 -10.08 -21.72
N ALA A 51 3.41 -9.65 -20.57
CA ALA A 51 2.12 -8.95 -20.49
C ALA A 51 2.09 -7.60 -19.74
N ALA A 52 3.10 -7.22 -18.94
CA ALA A 52 2.92 -6.17 -17.93
C ALA A 52 3.78 -4.90 -18.04
N SER A 53 4.09 -4.39 -19.25
CA SER A 53 4.47 -2.97 -19.43
C SER A 53 3.31 -1.98 -19.14
N ALA A 54 2.20 -2.43 -18.55
CA ALA A 54 1.00 -1.65 -18.29
C ALA A 54 0.66 -1.62 -16.78
N LYS A 55 1.39 -0.82 -16.00
CA LYS A 55 0.79 -0.18 -14.84
C LYS A 55 1.45 1.17 -14.58
N PRO A 56 0.67 2.27 -14.55
CA PRO A 56 1.20 3.62 -14.69
C PRO A 56 2.03 3.99 -13.46
N ALA A 57 3.34 4.08 -13.66
CA ALA A 57 4.20 4.91 -12.86
C ALA A 57 3.95 6.39 -13.22
N GLN A 58 2.79 6.94 -12.83
CA GLN A 58 2.56 8.38 -12.88
C GLN A 58 1.58 8.80 -11.78
N ARG A 59 1.93 8.50 -10.52
CA ARG A 59 1.28 9.11 -9.34
C ARG A 59 2.18 10.14 -8.67
N ILE A 60 2.98 10.87 -9.45
CA ILE A 60 3.79 11.99 -8.95
C ILE A 60 3.80 13.16 -9.96
N GLU A 61 2.70 13.47 -10.66
CA GLU A 61 2.62 14.69 -11.51
C GLU A 61 1.24 15.37 -11.49
N GLN A 62 0.39 15.11 -10.49
CA GLN A 62 -0.87 15.84 -10.32
C GLN A 62 -1.03 16.36 -8.91
N ARG A 63 -0.13 17.27 -8.54
CA ARG A 63 -0.53 18.41 -7.72
C ARG A 63 -0.60 19.59 -8.70
N PRO A 64 -1.78 19.99 -9.20
CA PRO A 64 -1.93 21.36 -9.64
C PRO A 64 -1.75 22.17 -8.35
N VAL A 65 -0.53 22.68 -8.15
CA VAL A 65 -0.35 23.80 -7.24
C VAL A 65 -1.33 24.83 -7.76
N ALA A 66 -2.30 25.14 -6.91
CA ALA A 66 -3.32 26.13 -7.16
C ALA A 66 -2.67 27.31 -7.90
N ALA A 67 -3.16 27.57 -9.10
CA ALA A 67 -2.93 28.80 -9.83
C ALA A 67 -3.58 29.95 -9.05
N GLY A 68 -3.03 30.22 -7.87
CA GLY A 68 -3.34 31.34 -6.99
C GLY A 68 -2.41 32.52 -7.27
N GLU A 69 -2.05 32.75 -8.53
CA GLU A 69 -1.17 33.86 -8.93
C GLU A 69 -1.63 34.51 -10.24
N GLN A 70 -2.94 34.58 -10.49
CA GLN A 70 -3.52 35.41 -11.54
C GLN A 70 -4.78 36.12 -11.02
N ALA A 71 -4.60 37.09 -10.12
CA ALA A 71 -5.62 38.09 -9.81
C ALA A 71 -5.05 39.37 -9.16
N ALA A 72 -3.77 39.67 -9.37
CA ALA A 72 -3.12 40.90 -8.87
C ALA A 72 -2.50 41.73 -10.01
N THR A 73 -3.16 41.74 -11.17
CA THR A 73 -2.92 42.73 -12.23
C THR A 73 -4.28 43.23 -12.70
N ARG A 74 -4.93 44.02 -11.83
CA ARG A 74 -6.06 44.89 -12.15
C ARG A 74 -5.65 46.35 -11.87
N ASP A 75 -4.40 46.68 -12.18
CA ASP A 75 -3.84 48.03 -11.98
C ASP A 75 -3.50 48.75 -13.29
N GLU A 76 -3.69 48.12 -14.45
CA GLU A 76 -3.27 48.68 -15.76
C GLU A 76 -4.45 49.09 -16.67
N GLN A 77 -5.67 49.22 -16.14
CA GLN A 77 -6.86 49.58 -16.94
C GLN A 77 -7.68 50.75 -16.36
N LYS A 78 -7.02 51.65 -15.62
CA LYS A 78 -7.63 52.90 -15.13
C LYS A 78 -6.62 54.04 -15.11
N LEU A 79 -5.92 54.29 -16.22
CA LEU A 79 -5.10 55.50 -16.38
C LEU A 79 -4.99 56.02 -17.82
N ASP A 80 -5.95 55.72 -18.70
CA ASP A 80 -6.05 56.33 -20.03
C ASP A 80 -7.48 56.83 -20.31
N SER A 81 -8.06 57.54 -19.33
CA SER A 81 -9.24 58.40 -19.51
C SER A 81 -8.98 59.75 -18.86
#